data_AF-A0A0R3TPV9-F1
#
_entry.id   AF-A0A0R3TPV9-F1
#
_cell.length_a   1.000
_cell.length_b   1.000
_cell.length_c   1.000
_cell.angle_alpha   90.00
_cell.angle_beta   90.00
_cell.angle_gamma   90.00
#
_symmetry.space_group_name_H-M   'P 1'
#
loop_
_entity.id
_entity.type
_entity.pdbx_description
1 polymer ?
#
loop_
_entity_poly.entity_id
_entity_poly.type
_entity_poly.pdbx_seq_one_letter_code
_entity_poly.pdbx_strand_id
1 'polypeptide(L)'
;MLSYYRADEFICSLKETNQSIRDFEFDCHQAAQLFFHETNETRFQIRGFLLDYENDIKLLAPYSPFVASALQILPLIHAEMAPTMHSAGIYDHYNERGKKMRRTVQNLPKEYNDFKVSIENLSTALFHNPNICDPEAILDLYQKCYANCFLFVQENCSDVEDAVKVFFHLRRKIPRHRERNYDGEAFGEYMHLVDPYEASSSLSHLSDFEEPF
;
A
#
# COMPACT_ATOMS: atom_id res chain seq x y z
N MET A 1 -7.73 11.57 18.88
CA MET A 1 -6.43 10.88 18.78
C MET A 1 -6.54 9.49 18.12
N LEU A 2 -7.60 8.70 18.37
CA LEU A 2 -7.79 7.35 17.78
C LEU A 2 -8.04 7.28 16.25
N SER A 3 -8.58 8.33 15.62
CA SER A 3 -8.97 8.30 14.20
C SER A 3 -7.79 8.46 13.21
N TYR A 4 -6.77 9.24 13.57
CA TYR A 4 -5.55 9.42 12.78
C TYR A 4 -4.77 8.12 12.64
N TYR A 5 -4.73 7.33 13.72
CA TYR A 5 -4.07 6.04 13.76
C TYR A 5 -4.62 5.07 12.71
N ARG A 6 -5.94 5.09 12.43
CA ARG A 6 -6.57 4.19 11.46
C ARG A 6 -6.18 4.47 10.01
N ALA A 7 -6.08 5.74 9.62
CA ALA A 7 -5.62 6.09 8.27
C ALA A 7 -4.13 5.79 8.09
N ASP A 8 -3.32 6.03 9.11
CA ASP A 8 -1.89 5.71 9.07
C ASP A 8 -1.66 4.19 9.02
N GLU A 9 -2.40 3.40 9.80
CA GLU A 9 -2.41 1.93 9.72
C GLU A 9 -2.78 1.45 8.31
N PHE A 10 -3.83 2.02 7.72
CA PHE A 10 -4.27 1.67 6.37
C PHE A 10 -3.20 2.02 5.32
N ILE A 11 -2.56 3.18 5.42
CA ILE A 11 -1.44 3.56 4.54
C ILE A 11 -0.26 2.59 4.68
N CYS A 12 0.09 2.21 5.91
CA CYS A 12 1.17 1.25 6.17
C CYS A 12 0.86 -0.10 5.51
N SER A 13 -0.36 -0.61 5.69
CA SER A 13 -0.82 -1.84 5.04
C SER A 13 -0.74 -1.74 3.49
N LEU A 14 -1.24 -0.66 2.89
CA LEU A 14 -1.15 -0.45 1.44
C LEU A 14 0.30 -0.44 0.93
N LYS A 15 1.23 0.14 1.71
CA LYS A 15 2.67 0.15 1.38
C LYS A 15 3.28 -1.25 1.47
N GLU A 16 2.95 -2.00 2.51
CA GLU A 16 3.41 -3.38 2.68
C GLU A 16 2.91 -4.29 1.56
N THR A 17 1.64 -4.14 1.18
CA THR A 17 1.06 -4.84 0.04
C THR A 17 1.75 -4.44 -1.26
N ASN A 18 2.01 -3.14 -1.48
CA ASN A 18 2.75 -2.67 -2.64
C ASN A 18 4.16 -3.27 -2.72
N GLN A 19 4.88 -3.34 -1.60
CA GLN A 19 6.22 -3.92 -1.58
C GLN A 19 6.18 -5.42 -1.84
N SER A 20 5.26 -6.14 -1.20
CA SER A 20 5.11 -7.59 -1.37
C SER A 20 4.75 -7.97 -2.81
N ILE A 21 3.89 -7.17 -3.46
CA ILE A 21 3.60 -7.32 -4.89
C ILE A 21 4.85 -7.03 -5.72
N ARG A 22 5.62 -5.97 -5.45
CA ARG A 22 6.87 -5.67 -6.20
C ARG A 22 7.89 -6.80 -6.13
N ASP A 23 8.07 -7.35 -4.94
CA ASP A 23 9.01 -8.46 -4.74
C ASP A 23 8.56 -9.67 -5.58
N PHE A 24 7.26 -10.00 -5.56
CA PHE A 24 6.71 -11.08 -6.37
C PHE A 24 6.74 -10.80 -7.88
N GLU A 25 6.49 -9.56 -8.31
CA GLU A 25 6.62 -9.11 -9.71
C GLU A 25 8.06 -9.36 -10.20
N PHE A 26 9.05 -8.98 -9.38
CA PHE A 26 10.46 -9.20 -9.67
C PHE A 26 10.80 -10.70 -9.75
N ASP A 27 10.37 -11.48 -8.77
CA ASP A 27 10.61 -12.93 -8.72
C ASP A 27 9.98 -13.64 -9.94
N CYS A 28 8.77 -13.26 -10.36
CA CYS A 28 8.13 -13.77 -11.58
C CYS A 28 8.94 -13.45 -12.84
N HIS A 29 9.43 -12.22 -12.97
CA HIS A 29 10.24 -11.83 -14.13
C HIS A 29 11.58 -12.57 -14.16
N GLN A 30 12.23 -12.71 -13.00
CA GLN A 30 13.49 -13.42 -12.88
C GLN A 30 13.30 -14.92 -13.15
N ALA A 31 12.26 -15.53 -12.58
CA ALA A 31 11.89 -16.92 -12.86
C ALA A 31 11.67 -17.16 -14.36
N ALA A 32 11.01 -16.23 -15.04
CA ALA A 32 10.79 -16.29 -16.47
C ALA A 32 12.10 -16.29 -17.27
N GLN A 33 13.06 -15.43 -16.90
CA GLN A 33 14.38 -15.39 -17.53
C GLN A 33 15.18 -16.67 -17.27
N LEU A 34 15.26 -17.10 -16.00
CA LEU A 34 16.01 -18.28 -15.60
C LEU A 34 15.47 -19.56 -16.27
N PHE A 35 14.15 -19.65 -16.47
CA PHE A 35 13.55 -20.77 -17.18
C PHE A 35 14.16 -20.96 -18.58
N PHE A 36 14.51 -19.90 -19.30
CA PHE A 36 15.09 -20.03 -20.64
C PHE A 36 16.62 -20.24 -20.65
N HIS A 37 17.33 -19.84 -19.59
CA HIS A 37 18.79 -19.73 -19.61
C HIS A 37 19.54 -20.68 -18.67
N GLU A 38 18.87 -21.30 -17.69
CA GLU A 38 19.52 -22.08 -16.65
C GLU A 38 19.46 -23.60 -16.85
N THR A 39 20.30 -24.30 -16.07
CA THR A 39 20.42 -25.77 -16.04
C THR A 39 19.22 -26.48 -15.41
N ASN A 40 19.22 -27.82 -15.43
CA ASN A 40 18.08 -28.66 -15.05
C ASN A 40 17.61 -28.45 -13.60
N GLU A 41 18.51 -28.32 -12.62
CA GLU A 41 18.11 -28.19 -11.21
C GLU A 41 17.39 -26.86 -10.93
N THR A 42 17.96 -25.74 -11.36
CA THR A 42 17.32 -24.43 -11.27
C THR A 42 16.00 -24.42 -12.02
N ARG A 43 15.92 -25.02 -13.22
CA ARG A 43 14.65 -25.15 -13.95
C ARG A 43 13.60 -25.91 -13.16
N PHE A 44 13.94 -26.99 -12.45
CA PHE A 44 12.98 -27.72 -11.61
C PHE A 44 12.46 -26.87 -10.43
N GLN A 45 13.34 -26.08 -9.80
CA GLN A 45 12.96 -25.13 -8.74
C GLN A 45 12.03 -24.03 -9.26
N ILE A 46 12.36 -23.44 -10.42
CA ILE A 46 11.54 -22.42 -11.07
C ILE A 46 10.16 -22.97 -11.44
N ARG A 47 10.08 -24.19 -11.98
CA ARG A 47 8.80 -24.84 -12.27
C ARG A 47 7.96 -25.03 -11.01
N GLY A 48 8.57 -25.52 -9.92
CA GLY A 48 7.89 -25.69 -8.64
C GLY A 48 7.25 -24.37 -8.17
N PHE A 49 8.03 -23.29 -8.18
CA PHE A 49 7.54 -21.95 -7.83
C PHE A 49 6.40 -21.48 -8.75
N LEU A 50 6.59 -21.50 -10.07
CA LEU A 50 5.60 -20.97 -11.00
C LEU A 50 4.27 -21.74 -10.95
N LEU A 51 4.31 -23.06 -10.72
CA LEU A 51 3.12 -23.89 -10.57
C LEU A 51 2.42 -23.66 -9.22
N ASP A 52 3.16 -23.52 -8.12
CA ASP A 52 2.58 -23.28 -6.79
C ASP A 52 1.85 -21.92 -6.69
N TYR A 53 2.21 -20.96 -7.55
CA TYR A 53 1.63 -19.62 -7.61
C TYR A 53 0.87 -19.33 -8.91
N GLU A 54 0.48 -20.36 -9.68
CA GLU A 54 -0.18 -20.18 -10.97
C GLU A 54 -1.45 -19.31 -10.89
N ASN A 55 -2.27 -19.48 -9.86
CA ASN A 55 -3.49 -18.69 -9.68
C ASN A 55 -3.19 -17.22 -9.36
N ASP A 56 -2.19 -16.95 -8.50
CA ASP A 56 -1.78 -15.59 -8.17
C ASP A 56 -1.15 -14.90 -9.39
N ILE A 57 -0.39 -15.64 -10.20
CA ILE A 57 0.16 -15.17 -11.47
C ILE A 57 -0.98 -14.77 -12.42
N LYS A 58 -1.99 -15.62 -12.59
CA LYS A 58 -3.17 -15.32 -13.42
C LYS A 58 -3.93 -14.08 -12.94
N LEU A 59 -4.08 -13.94 -11.63
CA LEU A 59 -4.74 -12.79 -11.00
C LEU A 59 -4.00 -11.47 -11.25
N LEU A 60 -2.67 -11.48 -11.16
CA LEU A 60 -1.85 -10.27 -11.21
C LEU A 60 -1.34 -9.92 -12.63
N ALA A 61 -1.23 -10.89 -13.53
CA ALA A 61 -0.71 -10.70 -14.89
C ALA A 61 -1.42 -9.59 -15.71
N PRO A 62 -2.75 -9.39 -15.61
CA PRO A 62 -3.42 -8.30 -16.33
C PRO A 62 -2.90 -6.90 -15.97
N TYR A 63 -2.31 -6.75 -14.77
CA TYR A 63 -1.89 -5.46 -14.22
C TYR A 63 -0.36 -5.30 -14.17
N SER A 64 0.40 -6.37 -14.42
CA SER A 64 1.85 -6.37 -14.30
C SER A 64 2.54 -7.08 -15.46
N PRO A 65 3.31 -6.38 -16.32
CA PRO A 65 4.04 -7.01 -17.43
C PRO A 65 5.09 -8.01 -16.96
N PHE A 66 5.63 -7.80 -15.75
CA PHE A 66 6.59 -8.71 -15.14
C PHE A 66 5.96 -10.05 -14.77
N VAL A 67 4.77 -10.04 -14.17
CA VAL A 67 4.01 -11.26 -13.89
C VAL A 67 3.48 -11.90 -15.18
N ALA A 68 3.07 -11.09 -16.17
CA ALA A 68 2.64 -11.59 -17.47
C ALA A 68 3.75 -12.38 -18.19
N SER A 69 5.02 -12.06 -17.95
CA SER A 69 6.16 -12.83 -18.50
C SER A 69 6.17 -14.27 -17.97
N ALA A 70 5.88 -14.46 -16.68
CA ALA A 70 5.77 -15.79 -16.08
C ALA A 70 4.54 -16.56 -16.60
N LEU A 71 3.40 -15.87 -16.78
CA LEU A 71 2.18 -16.47 -17.33
C LEU A 71 2.40 -17.08 -18.72
N GLN A 72 3.22 -16.45 -19.56
CA GLN A 72 3.54 -16.95 -20.91
C GLN A 72 4.31 -18.27 -20.91
N ILE A 73 4.99 -18.60 -19.82
CA ILE A 73 5.84 -19.80 -19.71
C ILE A 73 5.08 -20.99 -19.15
N LEU A 74 4.01 -20.76 -18.37
CA LEU A 74 3.21 -21.83 -17.76
C LEU A 74 2.74 -22.90 -18.77
N PRO A 75 2.25 -22.57 -19.99
CA PRO A 75 1.89 -23.59 -20.97
C PRO A 75 3.06 -24.50 -21.38
N LEU A 76 4.28 -23.97 -21.47
CA LEU A 76 5.48 -24.76 -21.78
C LEU A 76 5.80 -25.72 -20.63
N ILE A 77 5.72 -25.22 -19.39
CA ILE A 77 5.95 -26.04 -18.19
C ILE A 77 4.96 -27.21 -18.14
N HIS A 78 3.68 -26.94 -18.39
CA HIS A 78 2.64 -27.97 -18.44
C HIS A 78 2.87 -28.99 -19.56
N ALA A 79 3.34 -28.55 -20.72
CA ALA A 79 3.61 -29.43 -21.86
C ALA A 79 4.84 -30.34 -21.66
N GLU A 80 5.89 -29.85 -20.99
CA GLU A 80 7.13 -30.60 -20.80
C GLU A 80 6.99 -31.76 -19.80
N MET A 81 5.98 -31.73 -18.92
CA MET A 81 5.72 -32.74 -17.87
C MET A 81 6.94 -33.17 -17.07
N ALA A 82 7.92 -32.27 -16.95
CA ALA A 82 9.20 -32.57 -16.36
C ALA A 82 9.19 -32.25 -14.86
N PRO A 83 10.12 -32.83 -14.07
CA PRO A 83 10.07 -32.75 -12.61
C PRO A 83 10.05 -31.32 -12.07
N THR A 84 9.43 -31.18 -10.89
CA THR A 84 9.46 -29.97 -10.07
C THR A 84 10.33 -30.20 -8.83
N MET A 85 10.89 -29.12 -8.30
CA MET A 85 11.59 -29.12 -7.03
C MET A 85 10.97 -28.04 -6.14
N HIS A 86 10.48 -28.44 -4.97
CA HIS A 86 9.78 -27.57 -4.01
C HIS A 86 10.61 -27.35 -2.75
N SER A 87 11.93 -27.21 -2.92
CA SER A 87 12.88 -26.91 -1.85
C SER A 87 14.20 -26.39 -2.40
N ALA A 88 15.00 -25.78 -1.52
CA ALA A 88 16.35 -25.30 -1.73
C ALA A 88 16.48 -24.01 -2.59
N GLY A 89 17.61 -23.32 -2.38
CA GLY A 89 18.13 -22.27 -3.24
C GLY A 89 17.12 -21.18 -3.60
N ILE A 90 16.73 -21.16 -4.88
CA ILE A 90 15.89 -20.11 -5.47
C ILE A 90 14.42 -20.34 -5.12
N TYR A 91 13.98 -21.60 -5.07
CA TYR A 91 12.58 -21.90 -4.74
C TYR A 91 12.21 -21.40 -3.34
N ASP A 92 13.02 -21.70 -2.31
CA ASP A 92 12.70 -21.31 -0.94
C ASP A 92 12.57 -19.79 -0.79
N HIS A 93 13.47 -19.04 -1.45
CA HIS A 93 13.46 -17.58 -1.46
C HIS A 93 12.20 -17.02 -2.12
N TYR A 94 11.86 -17.48 -3.32
CA TYR A 94 10.64 -17.05 -4.02
C TYR A 94 9.38 -17.49 -3.32
N ASN A 95 9.37 -18.68 -2.71
CA ASN A 95 8.21 -19.21 -2.00
C ASN A 95 7.88 -18.35 -0.77
N GLU A 96 8.86 -17.91 0.02
CA GLU A 96 8.59 -17.05 1.16
C GLU A 96 8.00 -15.69 0.75
N ARG A 97 8.51 -15.09 -0.32
CA ARG A 97 7.96 -13.85 -0.89
C ARG A 97 6.58 -14.06 -1.50
N GLY A 98 6.37 -15.16 -2.21
CA GLY A 98 5.08 -15.57 -2.76
C GLY A 98 4.01 -15.75 -1.68
N LYS A 99 4.33 -16.44 -0.56
CA LYS A 99 3.42 -16.58 0.58
C LYS A 99 3.03 -15.22 1.16
N LYS A 100 4.00 -14.32 1.30
CA LYS A 100 3.75 -12.97 1.81
C LYS A 100 2.83 -12.19 0.87
N MET A 101 3.15 -12.15 -0.42
CA MET A 101 2.33 -11.52 -1.46
C MET A 101 0.89 -12.07 -1.42
N ARG A 102 0.71 -13.39 -1.47
CA ARG A 102 -0.60 -14.05 -1.46
C ARG A 102 -1.43 -13.62 -0.25
N ARG A 103 -0.83 -13.64 0.95
CA ARG A 103 -1.50 -13.19 2.18
C ARG A 103 -1.93 -11.73 2.09
N THR A 104 -1.05 -10.84 1.64
CA THR A 104 -1.38 -9.40 1.53
C THR A 104 -2.49 -9.16 0.52
N VAL A 105 -2.45 -9.82 -0.64
CA VAL A 105 -3.50 -9.71 -1.67
C VAL A 105 -4.84 -10.26 -1.18
N GLN A 106 -4.85 -11.39 -0.47
CA GLN A 106 -6.06 -11.96 0.10
C GLN A 106 -6.70 -11.09 1.20
N ASN A 107 -5.89 -10.28 1.88
CA ASN A 107 -6.37 -9.39 2.95
C ASN A 107 -6.92 -8.05 2.43
N LEU A 108 -6.58 -7.64 1.21
CA LEU A 108 -6.99 -6.35 0.65
C LEU A 108 -8.50 -6.04 0.79
N PRO A 109 -9.44 -6.96 0.46
CA PRO A 109 -10.87 -6.66 0.60
C PRO A 109 -11.26 -6.35 2.05
N LYS A 110 -10.67 -7.07 3.00
CA LYS A 110 -10.92 -6.85 4.42
C LYS A 110 -10.37 -5.50 4.85
N GLU A 111 -9.15 -5.16 4.47
CA GLU A 111 -8.52 -3.89 4.82
C GLU A 111 -9.32 -2.69 4.29
N TYR A 112 -9.85 -2.80 3.07
CA TYR A 112 -10.70 -1.77 2.48
C TYR A 112 -12.00 -1.62 3.27
N ASN A 113 -12.66 -2.72 3.60
CA ASN A 113 -13.91 -2.70 4.37
C ASN A 113 -13.69 -2.20 5.80
N ASP A 114 -12.63 -2.63 6.49
CA ASP A 114 -12.30 -2.17 7.84
C ASP A 114 -12.01 -0.66 7.86
N PHE A 115 -11.28 -0.14 6.87
CA PHE A 115 -11.06 1.29 6.73
C PHE A 115 -12.36 2.02 6.41
N LYS A 116 -13.19 1.51 5.50
CA LYS A 116 -14.50 2.09 5.15
C LYS A 116 -15.40 2.25 6.39
N VAL A 117 -15.56 1.18 7.17
CA VAL A 117 -16.36 1.20 8.40
C VAL A 117 -15.78 2.19 9.42
N SER A 118 -14.45 2.29 9.50
CA SER A 118 -13.79 3.26 10.38
C SER A 118 -14.10 4.70 9.99
N ILE A 119 -14.15 4.99 8.68
CA ILE A 119 -14.51 6.30 8.14
C ILE A 119 -15.98 6.63 8.35
N GLU A 120 -16.89 5.68 8.09
CA GLU A 120 -18.33 5.89 8.28
C GLU A 120 -18.65 6.22 9.75
N ASN A 121 -17.94 5.60 10.69
CA ASN A 121 -18.10 5.86 12.12
C ASN A 121 -17.35 7.11 12.62
N LEU A 122 -16.46 7.69 11.82
CA LEU A 122 -15.61 8.82 12.22
C LEU A 122 -16.43 10.04 12.62
N SER A 123 -17.42 10.40 11.80
CA SER A 123 -18.29 11.55 12.06
C SER A 123 -18.99 11.38 13.41
N THR A 124 -19.70 10.26 13.61
CA THR A 124 -20.38 9.95 14.86
C THR A 124 -19.43 10.00 16.06
N ALA A 125 -18.24 9.44 15.94
CA ALA A 125 -17.24 9.44 17.01
C ALA A 125 -16.72 10.85 17.36
N LEU A 126 -16.62 11.76 16.39
CA LEU A 126 -16.20 13.15 16.63
C LEU A 126 -17.31 13.97 17.30
N PHE A 127 -18.54 13.90 16.78
CA PHE A 127 -19.66 14.70 17.28
C PHE A 127 -20.17 14.28 18.67
N HIS A 128 -19.92 13.03 19.10
CA HIS A 128 -20.31 12.53 20.42
C HIS A 128 -19.18 12.62 21.46
N ASN A 129 -18.01 13.18 21.11
CA ASN A 129 -16.90 13.31 22.04
C ASN A 129 -16.94 14.68 22.74
N PRO A 130 -17.23 14.74 24.05
CA PRO A 130 -17.37 16.01 24.77
C PRO A 130 -16.04 16.79 24.90
N ASN A 131 -14.90 16.15 24.61
CA ASN A 131 -13.58 16.76 24.69
C ASN A 131 -13.14 17.43 23.38
N ILE A 132 -13.99 17.46 22.35
CA ILE A 132 -13.68 18.06 21.05
C ILE A 132 -14.42 19.38 20.91
N CYS A 133 -13.68 20.49 20.81
CA CYS A 133 -14.27 21.83 20.66
C CYS A 133 -14.83 22.12 19.25
N ASP A 134 -14.25 21.54 18.21
CA ASP A 134 -14.69 21.74 16.81
C ASP A 134 -14.62 20.43 16.00
N PRO A 135 -15.66 19.58 16.07
CA PRO A 135 -15.72 18.33 15.32
C PRO A 135 -15.71 18.52 13.80
N GLU A 136 -16.30 19.62 13.29
CA GLU A 136 -16.41 19.90 11.86
C GLU A 136 -15.04 20.24 11.25
N ALA A 137 -14.29 21.14 11.87
CA ALA A 137 -12.95 21.50 11.40
C ALA A 137 -11.99 20.30 11.42
N ILE A 138 -12.10 19.43 12.44
CA ILE A 138 -11.29 18.21 12.52
C ILE A 138 -11.64 17.23 11.40
N LEU A 139 -12.94 17.05 11.12
CA LEU A 139 -13.38 16.17 10.04
C LEU A 139 -12.92 16.68 8.67
N ASP A 140 -13.05 17.98 8.41
CA ASP A 140 -12.58 18.61 7.17
C ASP A 140 -11.06 18.47 6.99
N LEU A 141 -10.29 18.73 8.06
CA LEU A 141 -8.84 18.52 8.04
C LEU A 141 -8.47 17.05 7.77
N TYR A 142 -9.16 16.11 8.42
CA TYR A 142 -8.93 14.69 8.23
C TYR A 142 -9.21 14.27 6.77
N GLN A 143 -10.32 14.71 6.20
CA GLN A 143 -10.69 14.43 4.81
C GLN A 143 -9.65 14.99 3.83
N LYS A 144 -9.14 16.20 4.08
CA LYS A 144 -8.07 16.82 3.29
C LYS A 144 -6.75 16.04 3.36
N CYS A 145 -6.31 15.68 4.57
CA CYS A 145 -5.05 14.97 4.77
C CYS A 145 -5.03 13.57 4.16
N TYR A 146 -6.16 12.86 4.19
CA TYR A 146 -6.25 11.47 3.77
C TYR A 146 -7.07 11.26 2.49
N ALA A 147 -7.26 12.32 1.68
CA ALA A 147 -8.04 12.32 0.44
C ALA A 147 -7.77 11.09 -0.46
N ASN A 148 -6.50 10.70 -0.62
CA ASN A 148 -6.10 9.55 -1.44
C ASN A 148 -6.56 8.21 -0.85
N CYS A 149 -6.63 8.07 0.47
CA CYS A 149 -7.08 6.84 1.12
C CYS A 149 -8.57 6.59 0.86
N PHE A 150 -9.38 7.64 0.83
CA PHE A 150 -10.82 7.50 0.55
C PHE A 150 -11.09 6.93 -0.84
N LEU A 151 -10.20 7.17 -1.81
CA LEU A 151 -10.33 6.61 -3.15
C LEU A 151 -10.37 5.07 -3.15
N PHE A 152 -9.67 4.42 -2.20
CA PHE A 152 -9.63 2.95 -2.08
C PHE A 152 -10.92 2.34 -1.54
N VAL A 153 -11.82 3.15 -0.97
CA VAL A 153 -13.06 2.69 -0.31
C VAL A 153 -14.33 3.29 -0.91
N GLN A 154 -14.22 3.97 -2.06
CA GLN A 154 -15.36 4.51 -2.80
C GLN A 154 -16.28 3.40 -3.31
N GLU A 155 -15.69 2.28 -3.73
CA GLU A 155 -16.41 1.12 -4.24
C GLU A 155 -16.34 -0.04 -3.23
N ASN A 156 -17.45 -0.77 -3.07
CA ASN A 156 -17.45 -1.99 -2.28
C ASN A 156 -16.73 -3.08 -3.07
N CYS A 157 -15.55 -3.49 -2.59
CA CYS A 157 -14.86 -4.66 -3.12
C CYS A 157 -15.35 -5.89 -2.34
N SER A 158 -16.18 -6.73 -2.96
CA SER A 158 -16.70 -7.95 -2.33
C SER A 158 -15.73 -9.13 -2.40
N ASP A 159 -14.77 -9.09 -3.32
CA ASP A 159 -13.80 -10.16 -3.52
C ASP A 159 -12.38 -9.63 -3.78
N VAL A 160 -11.45 -10.57 -3.90
CA VAL A 160 -10.02 -10.31 -4.09
C VAL A 160 -9.74 -9.71 -5.48
N GLU A 161 -10.48 -10.10 -6.51
CA GLU A 161 -10.23 -9.65 -7.88
C GLU A 161 -10.55 -8.16 -8.04
N ASP A 162 -11.70 -7.74 -7.52
CA ASP A 162 -12.11 -6.34 -7.48
C ASP A 162 -11.13 -5.50 -6.64
N ALA A 163 -10.74 -6.00 -5.46
CA ALA A 163 -9.80 -5.30 -4.59
C ALA A 163 -8.43 -5.13 -5.25
N VAL A 164 -7.92 -6.15 -5.93
CA VAL A 164 -6.67 -6.08 -6.70
C VAL A 164 -6.78 -5.06 -7.84
N LYS A 165 -7.89 -5.05 -8.57
CA LYS A 165 -8.13 -4.07 -9.65
C LYS A 165 -8.07 -2.64 -9.13
N VAL A 166 -8.78 -2.36 -8.02
CA VAL A 166 -8.75 -1.05 -7.35
C VAL A 166 -7.34 -0.71 -6.87
N PHE A 167 -6.65 -1.69 -6.26
CA PHE A 167 -5.28 -1.51 -5.81
C PHE A 167 -4.37 -1.06 -6.94
N PHE A 168 -4.36 -1.75 -8.08
CA PHE A 168 -3.49 -1.38 -9.21
C PHE A 168 -3.88 -0.06 -9.86
N HIS A 169 -5.17 0.26 -9.93
CA HIS A 169 -5.64 1.56 -10.43
C HIS A 169 -5.12 2.72 -9.56
N LEU A 170 -5.07 2.53 -8.25
CA LEU A 170 -4.73 3.57 -7.28
C LEU A 170 -3.31 3.44 -6.70
N ARG A 171 -2.55 2.41 -7.07
CA ARG A 171 -1.20 2.09 -6.55
C ARG A 171 -0.25 3.28 -6.57
N ARG A 172 -0.34 4.12 -7.60
CA ARG A 172 0.49 5.33 -7.76
C ARG A 172 0.13 6.47 -6.80
N LYS A 173 -1.08 6.43 -6.22
CA LYS A 173 -1.60 7.41 -5.26
C LYS A 173 -1.33 7.01 -3.81
N ILE A 174 -0.79 5.81 -3.55
CA ILE A 174 -0.33 5.43 -2.22
C ILE A 174 0.72 6.45 -1.78
N PRO A 175 0.51 7.15 -0.65
CA PRO A 175 1.45 8.16 -0.19
C PRO A 175 2.86 7.58 -0.10
N ARG A 176 3.80 8.14 -0.85
CA ARG A 176 5.22 7.90 -0.57
C ARG A 176 5.50 8.46 0.82
N HIS A 177 6.37 7.82 1.59
CA HIS A 177 6.82 8.42 2.84
C HIS A 177 7.27 9.85 2.51
N ARG A 178 6.60 10.86 3.07
CA ARG A 178 7.36 12.03 3.48
C ARG A 178 8.35 11.45 4.48
N GLU A 179 9.63 11.42 4.12
CA GLU A 179 10.65 11.69 5.12
C GLU A 179 10.13 12.94 5.82
N ARG A 180 9.73 12.81 7.09
CA ARG A 180 9.47 13.99 7.90
C ARG A 180 10.83 14.69 7.96
N ASN A 181 11.07 15.62 7.04
CA ASN A 181 11.88 16.77 7.39
C ASN A 181 11.11 17.41 8.53
N TYR A 182 11.56 17.11 9.75
CA TYR A 182 11.29 17.93 10.92
C TYR A 182 12.02 19.26 10.70
N ASP A 183 11.60 20.03 9.70
CA ASP A 183 11.76 21.47 9.74
C ASP A 183 10.64 21.92 10.66
N GLY A 184 11.05 22.27 11.89
CA GLY A 184 10.21 22.39 13.07
C GLY A 184 9.24 23.57 13.04
N GLU A 185 8.29 23.57 12.13
CA GLU A 185 7.17 24.53 12.14
C GLU A 185 5.82 23.81 12.06
N ALA A 186 5.07 23.98 13.15
CA ALA A 186 3.61 23.91 13.22
C ALA A 186 2.90 22.57 12.97
N PHE A 187 3.20 21.54 13.77
CA PHE A 187 2.19 20.55 14.17
C PHE A 187 1.90 20.52 15.68
N GLY A 188 2.72 21.20 16.50
CA GLY A 188 2.54 21.30 17.95
C GLY A 188 1.70 22.48 18.43
N GLU A 189 1.47 23.48 17.58
CA GLU A 189 0.92 24.79 18.02
C GLU A 189 -0.60 24.94 17.88
N TYR A 190 -1.27 24.11 17.08
CA TYR A 190 -2.73 24.11 17.00
C TYR A 190 -3.40 23.26 18.10
N MET A 191 -2.62 22.74 19.06
CA MET A 191 -3.13 21.94 20.18
C MET A 191 -3.14 22.66 21.53
N HIS A 192 -2.83 23.96 21.57
CA HIS A 192 -3.18 24.80 22.71
C HIS A 192 -4.45 25.59 22.38
N LEU A 193 -5.56 25.09 22.91
CA LEU A 193 -6.75 25.88 23.17
C LEU A 193 -6.33 27.17 23.87
N VAL A 194 -6.65 28.30 23.22
CA VAL A 194 -6.92 29.63 23.76
C VAL A 194 -6.78 29.70 25.30
N ASP A 195 -5.65 30.24 25.77
CA ASP A 195 -5.57 30.81 27.11
C ASP A 195 -6.16 32.23 27.03
N PRO A 196 -7.24 32.57 27.77
CA PRO A 196 -7.98 33.78 27.50
C PRO A 196 -7.51 34.95 28.35
N TYR A 197 -6.21 35.25 28.48
CA TYR A 197 -5.77 36.48 29.16
C TYR A 197 -4.42 37.01 28.66
N GLU A 198 -4.42 38.32 28.38
CA GLU A 198 -3.26 39.23 28.27
C GLU A 198 -2.36 39.09 27.02
N ALA A 199 -1.89 40.14 26.35
CA ALA A 199 -2.14 41.57 26.36
C ALA A 199 -1.44 42.17 25.11
N SER A 200 -2.06 43.20 24.53
CA SER A 200 -1.46 44.40 23.89
C SER A 200 -0.06 44.37 23.23
N SER A 201 -0.06 44.94 22.00
CA SER A 201 0.99 45.79 21.39
C SER A 201 2.31 45.07 21.00
N SER A 202 3.07 45.42 19.97
CA SER A 202 3.13 46.56 19.06
C SER A 202 4.05 46.20 17.88
N LEU A 203 3.88 46.94 16.78
CA LEU A 203 4.69 47.06 15.56
C LEU A 203 6.23 46.89 15.69
N SER A 204 6.86 46.28 14.67
CA SER A 204 7.95 46.86 13.84
C SER A 204 8.49 45.77 12.88
N HIS A 205 8.30 45.91 11.55
CA HIS A 205 9.14 46.59 10.55
C HIS A 205 10.38 45.80 10.08
N LEU A 206 10.53 45.77 8.74
CA LEU A 206 11.73 45.50 7.91
C LEU A 206 12.00 44.01 7.61
N SER A 207 12.39 43.61 6.39
CA SER A 207 12.67 44.29 5.12
C SER A 207 12.99 43.21 4.09
N ASP A 208 12.68 43.52 2.83
CA ASP A 208 13.09 42.92 1.56
C ASP A 208 14.40 42.12 1.55
N PHE A 209 14.41 41.00 0.83
CA PHE A 209 15.47 40.67 -0.13
C PHE A 209 14.94 39.76 -1.25
N GLU A 210 14.97 40.29 -2.48
CA GLU A 210 14.82 39.59 -3.75
C GLU A 210 16.02 38.64 -4.00
N GLU A 211 15.71 37.45 -4.55
CA GLU A 211 16.36 36.63 -5.62
C GLU A 211 17.84 36.86 -6.07
N PRO A 212 18.42 36.01 -6.96
CA PRO A 212 18.24 34.58 -7.26
C PRO A 212 19.61 33.85 -7.45
N PHE A 213 19.58 32.51 -7.63
CA PHE A 213 20.24 31.76 -8.72
C PHE A 213 19.69 30.33 -8.78
#